data_AF-A0A9W4T8N3-F1
#
_entry.id   AF-A0A9W4T8N3-F1
#
_cell.length_a   1.000
_cell.length_b   1.000
_cell.length_c   1.000
_cell.angle_alpha   90.00
_cell.angle_beta   90.00
_cell.angle_gamma   90.00
#
_symmetry.space_group_name_H-M   'P 1'
#
loop_
_entity.id
_entity.type
_entity.pdbx_description
1 polymer ?
#
loop_
_entity_poly.entity_id
_entity_poly.type
_entity_poly.pdbx_seq_one_letter_code
_entity_poly.pdbx_strand_id
1 'polypeptide(L)'
;SIEHGNQAEIKGLYPKVLEELLIRRNSLKRRLAPLNDRKEELEKKISLAKARSEDITDGLKSEYSSVCFNDACLDTKQLALKVYMNMFYSEAGNSESPFFLRALASGVTSASQRNIKLIANLVRSKRFSIKYGDTDSLYLICPEECFQECDKVYDSGNRISKEEYWFRMVNISMEEIERLCDEVNVSLRNDNGTSYLKMTYEEVLFPVVFTGKKKYYGISHRRQPNFDNKLFI
;
A
#
# COMPACT_ATOMS: atom_id res chain seq x y z
N SER A 1 -21.79 11.73 30.13
CA SER A 1 -20.46 11.47 29.55
C SER A 1 -19.65 10.71 30.57
N ILE A 2 -19.04 9.57 30.24
CA ILE A 2 -18.08 8.92 31.15
C ILE A 2 -16.76 9.64 30.91
N GLU A 3 -16.44 10.60 31.78
CA GLU A 3 -15.23 11.40 31.68
C GLU A 3 -14.08 10.63 32.34
N HIS A 4 -13.15 10.12 31.53
CA HIS A 4 -11.95 9.42 32.01
C HIS A 4 -10.88 10.38 32.57
N GLY A 5 -11.26 11.60 32.97
CA GLY A 5 -10.33 12.60 33.51
C GLY A 5 -9.15 12.93 32.60
N ASN A 6 -9.30 12.79 31.28
CA ASN A 6 -8.22 12.88 30.28
C ASN A 6 -7.00 11.98 30.59
N GLN A 7 -7.18 10.89 31.33
CA GLN A 7 -6.10 9.93 31.57
C GLN A 7 -5.82 9.17 30.27
N ALA A 8 -4.65 9.43 29.69
CA ALA A 8 -4.23 8.85 28.40
C ALA A 8 -4.19 7.31 28.40
N GLU A 9 -4.08 6.69 29.58
CA GLU A 9 -4.02 5.24 29.75
C GLU A 9 -5.39 4.55 29.60
N ILE A 10 -6.50 5.29 29.74
CA ILE A 10 -7.85 4.72 29.69
C ILE A 10 -8.51 5.05 28.35
N LYS A 11 -8.52 4.06 27.46
CA LYS A 11 -9.26 4.15 26.18
C LYS A 11 -10.76 4.09 26.42
N GLY A 12 -11.50 4.99 25.78
CA GLY A 12 -12.96 4.93 25.69
C GLY A 12 -13.45 3.71 24.91
N LEU A 13 -14.76 3.44 24.94
CA LEU A 13 -15.37 2.29 24.26
C LEU A 13 -15.07 2.30 22.75
N TYR A 14 -15.20 3.46 22.10
CA TYR A 14 -15.00 3.62 20.66
C TYR A 14 -13.60 3.17 20.19
N PRO A 15 -12.48 3.70 20.72
CA PRO A 15 -11.14 3.24 20.35
C PRO A 15 -10.85 1.79 20.78
N LYS A 16 -11.44 1.29 21.87
CA LYS A 16 -11.29 -0.13 22.28
C LYS A 16 -11.86 -1.10 21.25
N VAL A 17 -13.07 -0.82 20.77
CA VAL A 17 -13.72 -1.65 19.74
C VAL A 17 -12.91 -1.62 18.43
N LEU A 18 -12.46 -0.43 18.00
CA LEU A 18 -11.62 -0.30 16.80
C LEU A 18 -10.29 -1.04 16.92
N GLU A 19 -9.65 -1.01 18.09
CA GLU A 19 -8.41 -1.74 18.34
C GLU A 19 -8.62 -3.25 18.27
N GLU A 20 -9.70 -3.78 18.85
CA GLU A 20 -10.01 -5.20 18.75
C GLU A 20 -10.26 -5.64 17.29
N LEU A 21 -11.03 -4.85 16.53
CA LEU A 21 -11.28 -5.10 15.12
C LEU A 21 -9.98 -5.05 14.31
N LEU A 22 -9.09 -4.09 14.60
CA LEU A 22 -7.78 -3.98 13.96
C LEU A 22 -6.90 -5.21 14.26
N ILE A 23 -6.86 -5.69 15.51
CA ILE A 23 -6.12 -6.89 15.89
C ILE A 23 -6.63 -8.11 15.13
N ARG A 24 -7.96 -8.30 15.07
CA ARG A 24 -8.60 -9.39 14.31
C ARG A 24 -8.23 -9.30 12.82
N ARG A 25 -8.34 -8.12 12.22
CA ARG A 25 -7.98 -7.88 10.81
C ARG A 25 -6.51 -8.17 10.54
N ASN A 26 -5.60 -7.73 11.41
CA ASN A 26 -4.17 -7.98 11.29
C ASN A 26 -3.85 -9.48 11.38
N SER A 27 -4.56 -10.23 12.23
CA SER A 27 -4.44 -11.69 12.31
C SER A 27 -4.80 -12.36 10.97
N LEU A 28 -5.87 -11.92 10.32
CA LEU A 28 -6.26 -12.41 8.99
C LEU A 28 -5.21 -12.05 7.92
N LYS A 29 -4.73 -10.80 7.91
CA LYS A 29 -3.69 -10.36 6.96
C LYS A 29 -2.40 -11.19 7.09
N ARG A 30 -1.98 -11.52 8.32
CA ARG A 30 -0.80 -12.39 8.54
C ARG A 30 -0.98 -13.79 7.96
N ARG A 31 -2.20 -14.35 8.03
CA ARG A 31 -2.52 -15.66 7.43
C ARG A 31 -2.66 -15.59 5.91
N LEU A 32 -3.07 -14.44 5.39
CA LEU A 32 -3.25 -14.20 3.95
C LEU A 32 -1.90 -14.04 3.23
N ALA A 33 -0.91 -13.40 3.86
CA ALA A 33 0.41 -13.16 3.27
C ALA A 33 1.06 -14.42 2.64
N PRO A 34 1.24 -15.55 3.35
CA PRO A 34 1.84 -16.75 2.75
C PRO A 34 0.99 -17.38 1.64
N LEU A 35 -0.34 -17.17 1.65
CA LEU A 35 -1.21 -17.65 0.57
C LEU A 35 -1.02 -16.82 -0.71
N ASN A 36 -0.88 -15.50 -0.59
CA ASN A 36 -0.54 -14.65 -1.72
C ASN A 36 0.79 -15.07 -2.35
N ASP A 37 1.80 -15.35 -1.51
CA ASP A 37 3.12 -15.80 -1.98
C ASP A 37 3.03 -17.12 -2.74
N ARG A 38 2.31 -18.09 -2.16
CA ARG A 38 2.12 -19.39 -2.79
C ARG A 38 1.30 -19.30 -4.07
N LYS A 39 0.28 -18.45 -4.09
CA LYS A 39 -0.55 -18.20 -5.28
C LYS A 39 0.30 -17.64 -6.43
N GLU A 40 1.09 -16.61 -6.16
CA GLU A 40 1.99 -16.00 -7.17
C GLU A 40 3.02 -17.02 -7.70
N GLU A 41 3.58 -17.86 -6.82
CA GLU A 41 4.50 -18.93 -7.21
C GLU A 41 3.83 -19.96 -8.14
N LEU A 42 2.60 -20.39 -7.81
CA LEU A 42 1.82 -21.32 -8.61
C LEU A 42 1.42 -20.72 -9.96
N GLU A 43 1.05 -19.44 -10.01
CA GLU A 43 0.74 -18.71 -11.25
C GLU A 43 1.95 -18.65 -12.19
N LYS A 44 3.15 -18.45 -11.65
CA LYS A 44 4.41 -18.49 -12.42
C LYS A 44 4.68 -19.88 -12.98
N LYS A 45 4.53 -20.93 -12.17
CA LYS A 45 4.69 -22.33 -12.63
C LYS A 45 3.71 -22.69 -13.74
N ILE A 46 2.43 -22.32 -13.56
CA ILE A 46 1.38 -22.55 -14.55
C ILE A 46 1.70 -21.80 -15.86
N SER A 47 2.14 -20.54 -15.77
CA SER A 47 2.51 -19.74 -16.94
C SER A 47 3.71 -20.33 -17.69
N LEU A 48 4.72 -20.82 -16.95
CA LEU A 48 5.89 -21.48 -17.53
C LEU A 48 5.54 -22.79 -18.23
N ALA A 49 4.72 -23.64 -17.61
CA ALA A 49 4.25 -24.89 -18.22
C ALA A 49 3.49 -24.62 -19.52
N LYS A 50 2.60 -23.62 -19.52
CA LYS A 50 1.88 -23.19 -20.72
C LYS A 50 2.82 -22.70 -21.82
N ALA A 51 3.84 -21.91 -21.49
CA ALA A 51 4.84 -21.43 -22.45
C ALA A 51 5.64 -22.58 -23.09
N ARG A 52 5.88 -23.65 -22.34
CA ARG A 52 6.56 -24.87 -22.82
C ARG A 52 5.63 -25.87 -23.52
N SER A 53 4.34 -25.56 -23.64
CA SER A 53 3.31 -26.49 -24.12
C SER A 53 3.24 -27.79 -23.31
N GLU A 54 3.57 -27.73 -22.02
CA GLU A 54 3.47 -28.85 -21.08
C GLU A 54 2.05 -28.91 -20.50
N ASP A 55 1.52 -30.12 -20.29
CA ASP A 55 0.24 -30.27 -19.62
C ASP A 55 0.35 -29.96 -18.12
N ILE A 56 -0.64 -29.25 -17.61
CA ILE A 56 -0.70 -28.86 -16.20
C ILE A 56 -1.27 -30.05 -15.43
N THR A 57 -0.46 -30.62 -14.54
CA THR A 57 -0.88 -31.78 -13.73
C THR A 57 -2.12 -31.48 -12.88
N ASP A 58 -2.97 -32.49 -12.67
CA ASP A 58 -4.17 -32.34 -11.84
C ASP A 58 -3.85 -31.97 -10.38
N GLY A 59 -2.70 -32.46 -9.87
CA GLY A 59 -2.19 -32.05 -8.57
C GLY A 59 -1.92 -30.55 -8.48
N LEU A 60 -1.28 -29.97 -9.51
CA LEU A 60 -0.99 -28.54 -9.56
C LEU A 60 -2.28 -27.72 -9.72
N LYS A 61 -3.22 -28.16 -10.55
CA LYS A 61 -4.55 -27.52 -10.71
C LYS A 61 -5.34 -27.52 -9.39
N SER A 62 -5.35 -28.64 -8.68
CA SER A 62 -6.05 -28.81 -7.41
C SER A 62 -5.43 -27.93 -6.31
N GLU A 63 -4.10 -27.93 -6.19
CA GLU A 63 -3.39 -27.08 -5.24
C GLU A 63 -3.67 -25.59 -5.51
N TYR A 64 -3.53 -25.16 -6.76
CA TYR A 64 -3.82 -23.78 -7.16
C TYR A 64 -5.26 -23.37 -6.83
N SER A 65 -6.23 -24.24 -7.12
CA SER A 65 -7.65 -23.98 -6.81
C SER A 65 -7.89 -23.85 -5.31
N SER A 66 -7.28 -24.72 -4.50
CA SER A 66 -7.36 -24.67 -3.04
C SER A 66 -6.74 -23.40 -2.46
N VAL A 67 -5.55 -23.02 -2.93
CA VAL A 67 -4.87 -21.78 -2.52
C VAL A 67 -5.73 -20.57 -2.89
N CYS A 68 -6.24 -20.51 -4.13
CA CYS A 68 -7.12 -19.42 -4.57
C CYS A 68 -8.39 -19.30 -3.72
N PHE A 69 -9.01 -20.42 -3.35
CA PHE A 69 -10.20 -20.42 -2.51
C PHE A 69 -9.90 -19.87 -1.10
N ASN A 70 -8.82 -20.35 -0.48
CA ASN A 70 -8.41 -19.92 0.85
C ASN A 70 -7.99 -18.44 0.87
N ASP A 71 -7.24 -18.01 -0.15
CA ASP A 71 -6.85 -16.62 -0.40
C ASP A 71 -8.08 -15.71 -0.47
N ALA A 72 -9.02 -16.02 -1.38
CA ALA A 72 -10.24 -15.25 -1.55
C ALA A 72 -11.10 -15.20 -0.27
N CYS A 73 -11.20 -16.30 0.46
CA CYS A 73 -11.96 -16.38 1.71
C CYS A 73 -11.36 -15.48 2.81
N LEU A 74 -10.03 -15.51 2.99
CA LEU A 74 -9.36 -14.66 3.98
C LEU A 74 -9.33 -13.19 3.56
N ASP A 75 -9.14 -12.91 2.27
CA ASP A 75 -9.17 -11.55 1.76
C ASP A 75 -10.56 -10.91 1.93
N THR A 76 -11.62 -11.65 1.60
CA THR A 76 -13.00 -11.20 1.84
C THR A 76 -13.25 -10.86 3.31
N LYS A 77 -12.76 -11.70 4.24
CA LYS A 77 -12.93 -11.45 5.69
C LYS A 77 -12.15 -10.22 6.16
N GLN A 78 -10.91 -10.01 5.70
CA GLN A 78 -10.15 -8.82 6.10
C GLN A 78 -10.73 -7.54 5.49
N LEU A 79 -11.26 -7.61 4.26
CA LEU A 79 -11.95 -6.50 3.60
C LEU A 79 -13.25 -6.15 4.31
N ALA A 80 -14.05 -7.15 4.71
CA ALA A 80 -15.27 -6.92 5.49
C ALA A 80 -14.96 -6.20 6.81
N LEU A 81 -13.91 -6.61 7.53
CA LEU A 81 -13.46 -5.89 8.72
C LEU A 81 -12.97 -4.48 8.40
N LYS A 82 -12.25 -4.25 7.29
CA LYS A 82 -11.82 -2.91 6.85
C LYS A 82 -13.03 -2.00 6.65
N VAL A 83 -14.03 -2.46 5.89
CA VAL A 83 -15.26 -1.70 5.61
C VAL A 83 -16.00 -1.41 6.91
N TYR A 84 -16.14 -2.41 7.77
CA TYR A 84 -16.81 -2.25 9.06
C TYR A 84 -16.08 -1.23 9.96
N MET A 85 -14.75 -1.29 10.06
CA MET A 85 -13.96 -0.30 10.81
C MET A 85 -14.12 1.12 10.22
N ASN A 86 -14.08 1.26 8.90
CA ASN A 86 -14.24 2.55 8.24
C ASN A 86 -15.65 3.13 8.43
N MET A 87 -16.66 2.29 8.64
CA MET A 87 -18.02 2.75 8.93
C MET A 87 -18.12 3.52 10.26
N PHE A 88 -17.28 3.22 11.26
CA PHE A 88 -17.35 3.87 12.57
C PHE A 88 -17.20 5.39 12.50
N TYR A 89 -16.26 5.91 11.69
CA TYR A 89 -16.08 7.37 11.60
C TYR A 89 -17.19 8.01 10.77
N SER A 90 -17.71 7.30 9.77
CA SER A 90 -18.85 7.75 8.95
C SER A 90 -20.12 7.85 9.78
N GLU A 91 -20.40 6.85 10.62
CA GLU A 91 -21.56 6.85 11.53
C GLU A 91 -21.43 7.92 12.62
N ALA A 92 -20.22 8.22 13.09
CA ALA A 92 -20.00 9.37 13.96
C ALA A 92 -20.34 10.72 13.28
N GLY A 93 -20.37 10.78 11.95
CA GLY A 93 -20.81 11.93 11.17
C GLY A 93 -22.29 11.91 10.79
N ASN A 94 -23.01 10.81 11.01
CA ASN A 94 -24.42 10.64 10.65
C ASN A 94 -25.33 11.10 11.80
N SER A 95 -26.14 12.14 11.58
CA SER A 95 -27.01 12.73 12.61
C SER A 95 -28.07 11.76 13.16
N GLU A 96 -28.44 10.73 12.38
CA GLU A 96 -29.41 9.71 12.77
C GLU A 96 -28.78 8.58 13.60
N SER A 97 -27.44 8.56 13.70
CA SER A 97 -26.74 7.50 14.42
C SER A 97 -26.79 7.74 15.93
N PRO A 98 -27.02 6.71 16.76
CA PRO A 98 -26.89 6.83 18.21
C PRO A 98 -25.44 7.11 18.66
N PHE A 99 -24.47 7.00 17.75
CA PHE A 99 -23.06 7.32 17.95
C PHE A 99 -22.65 8.65 17.32
N PHE A 100 -23.61 9.52 16.95
CA PHE A 100 -23.32 10.79 16.32
C PHE A 100 -22.42 11.68 17.18
N LEU A 101 -21.25 12.00 16.65
CA LEU A 101 -20.27 12.87 17.26
C LEU A 101 -19.49 13.61 16.16
N ARG A 102 -20.09 14.67 15.62
CA ARG A 102 -19.53 15.45 14.50
C ARG A 102 -18.09 15.93 14.75
N ALA A 103 -17.77 16.29 16.00
CA ALA A 103 -16.42 16.70 16.39
C ALA A 103 -15.39 15.58 16.18
N LEU A 104 -15.75 14.32 16.46
CA LEU A 104 -14.89 13.17 16.21
C LEU A 104 -14.66 12.95 14.71
N ALA A 105 -15.73 12.92 13.91
CA ALA A 105 -15.63 12.75 12.46
C ALA A 105 -14.80 13.87 11.79
N SER A 106 -15.01 15.11 12.24
CA SER A 106 -14.26 16.28 11.77
C SER A 106 -12.79 16.23 12.23
N GLY A 107 -12.55 15.78 13.46
CA GLY A 107 -11.22 15.60 14.03
C GLY A 107 -10.40 14.57 13.26
N VAL A 108 -10.99 13.40 12.95
CA VAL A 108 -10.35 12.36 12.11
C VAL A 108 -9.97 12.92 10.75
N THR A 109 -10.89 13.59 10.06
CA THR A 109 -10.64 14.17 8.73
C THR A 109 -9.53 15.23 8.76
N SER A 110 -9.58 16.12 9.74
CA SER A 110 -8.60 17.20 9.89
C SER A 110 -7.20 16.65 10.22
N ALA A 111 -7.13 15.64 11.09
CA ALA A 111 -5.87 14.96 11.43
C ALA A 111 -5.27 14.27 10.21
N SER A 112 -6.07 13.54 9.42
CA SER A 112 -5.60 12.91 8.18
C SER A 112 -5.04 13.93 7.19
N GLN A 113 -5.73 15.06 6.99
CA GLN A 113 -5.25 16.13 6.11
C GLN A 113 -3.97 16.81 6.63
N ARG A 114 -3.83 16.98 7.95
CA ARG A 114 -2.59 17.49 8.56
C ARG A 114 -1.44 16.53 8.30
N ASN A 115 -1.67 15.23 8.54
CA ASN A 115 -0.63 14.22 8.46
C ASN A 115 -0.14 14.02 7.02
N ILE A 116 -1.03 13.99 6.03
CA ILE A 116 -0.60 13.88 4.63
C ILE A 116 0.18 15.12 4.16
N LYS A 117 -0.17 16.31 4.65
CA LYS A 117 0.58 17.56 4.38
C LYS A 117 1.95 17.56 5.06
N LEU A 118 2.04 17.07 6.29
CA LEU A 118 3.30 16.90 7.03
C LEU A 118 4.25 15.99 6.24
N ILE A 119 3.76 14.83 5.81
CA ILE A 119 4.54 13.87 5.01
C ILE A 119 4.94 14.50 3.67
N ALA A 120 4.01 15.17 2.98
CA ALA A 120 4.30 15.85 1.73
C ALA A 120 5.43 16.89 1.86
N ASN A 121 5.50 17.61 2.98
CA ASN A 121 6.60 18.55 3.25
C ASN A 121 7.92 17.84 3.53
N LEU A 122 7.90 16.75 4.30
CA LEU A 122 9.09 15.93 4.57
C LEU A 122 9.66 15.32 3.29
N VAL A 123 8.81 14.75 2.45
CA VAL A 123 9.21 14.15 1.17
C VAL A 123 9.86 15.21 0.26
N ARG A 124 9.27 16.40 0.19
CA ARG A 124 9.86 17.52 -0.58
C ARG A 124 11.21 18.00 -0.02
N SER A 125 11.39 18.03 1.31
CA SER A 125 12.67 18.42 1.90
C SER A 125 13.79 17.42 1.58
N LYS A 126 13.42 16.17 1.30
CA LYS A 126 14.29 15.10 0.79
C LYS A 126 14.48 15.10 -0.72
N ARG A 127 14.08 16.17 -1.43
CA ARG A 127 14.19 16.35 -2.89
C ARG A 127 13.29 15.45 -3.75
N PHE A 128 12.48 14.59 -3.15
CA PHE A 128 11.45 13.86 -3.88
C PHE A 128 10.36 14.82 -4.35
N SER A 129 9.91 14.63 -5.58
CA SER A 129 8.75 15.33 -6.11
C SER A 129 7.48 14.53 -5.86
N ILE A 130 6.33 15.21 -5.72
CA ILE A 130 5.03 14.54 -5.55
C ILE A 130 4.29 14.64 -6.89
N LYS A 131 4.12 13.50 -7.56
CA LYS A 131 3.38 13.42 -8.82
C LYS A 131 1.89 13.50 -8.59
N TYR A 132 1.40 12.78 -7.59
CA TYR A 132 -0.03 12.69 -7.26
C TYR A 132 -0.20 12.40 -5.77
N GLY A 133 -1.35 12.73 -5.22
CA GLY A 133 -1.75 12.36 -3.88
C GLY A 133 -3.26 12.28 -3.76
N ASP A 134 -3.76 11.29 -3.03
CA ASP A 134 -5.18 11.12 -2.74
C ASP A 134 -5.37 10.57 -1.33
N THR A 135 -6.16 11.28 -0.54
CA THR A 135 -6.63 10.92 0.81
C THR A 135 -5.53 10.53 1.81
N ASP A 136 -4.93 9.36 1.64
CA ASP A 136 -3.96 8.69 2.49
C ASP A 136 -2.71 8.17 1.74
N SER A 137 -2.57 8.46 0.44
CA SER A 137 -1.46 8.00 -0.41
C SER A 137 -0.79 9.14 -1.19
N LEU A 138 0.49 8.94 -1.54
CA LEU A 138 1.30 9.83 -2.37
C LEU A 138 2.04 9.01 -3.42
N TYR A 139 1.93 9.39 -4.70
CA TYR A 139 2.83 8.94 -5.75
C TYR A 139 3.99 9.91 -5.87
N LEU A 140 5.19 9.40 -5.68
CA LEU A 140 6.42 10.17 -5.62
C LEU A 140 7.25 9.98 -6.89
N ILE A 141 8.14 10.93 -7.15
CA ILE A 141 9.17 10.84 -8.18
C ILE A 141 10.51 10.97 -7.44
N CYS A 142 11.37 9.98 -7.62
CA CYS A 142 12.72 10.00 -7.07
C CYS A 142 13.52 11.17 -7.67
N PRO A 143 14.48 11.74 -6.91
CA PRO A 143 15.43 12.70 -7.46
C PRO A 143 16.18 12.14 -8.67
N GLU A 144 16.49 12.99 -9.66
CA GLU A 144 17.20 12.56 -10.88
C GLU A 144 18.60 12.01 -10.56
N GLU A 145 19.20 12.47 -9.47
CA GLU A 145 20.50 12.01 -8.99
C GLU A 145 20.55 10.50 -8.73
N CYS A 146 19.43 9.90 -8.34
CA CYS A 146 19.31 8.46 -8.11
C CYS A 146 19.57 7.63 -9.39
N PHE A 147 19.32 8.21 -10.56
CA PHE A 147 19.38 7.50 -11.84
C PHE A 147 20.66 7.79 -12.65
N GLN A 148 21.52 8.72 -12.21
CA GLN A 148 22.68 9.16 -12.98
C GLN A 148 23.60 8.04 -13.48
N GLU A 149 23.85 7.01 -12.65
CA GLU A 149 24.67 5.88 -13.07
C GLU A 149 23.93 5.02 -14.12
N CYS A 150 22.63 4.79 -13.91
CA CYS A 150 21.77 4.08 -14.84
C CYS A 150 21.74 4.78 -16.22
N ASP A 151 21.56 6.09 -16.20
CA ASP A 151 21.50 6.96 -17.39
C ASP A 151 22.84 6.93 -18.14
N LYS A 152 23.96 7.11 -17.43
CA LYS A 152 25.31 7.04 -18.02
C LYS A 152 25.57 5.69 -18.70
N VAL A 153 25.16 4.58 -18.08
CA VAL A 153 25.35 3.24 -18.67
C VAL A 153 24.52 3.06 -19.94
N TYR A 154 23.29 3.58 -19.96
CA TYR A 154 22.41 3.53 -21.14
C TYR A 154 22.93 4.41 -22.28
N ASP A 155 23.30 5.66 -21.98
CA ASP A 155 23.71 6.67 -22.96
C ASP A 155 25.10 6.44 -23.54
N SER A 156 26.02 5.79 -22.80
CA SER A 156 27.41 5.55 -23.21
C SER A 156 27.60 4.44 -24.25
N GLY A 157 26.58 4.17 -25.08
CA GLY A 157 26.69 3.35 -26.30
C GLY A 157 25.95 2.01 -26.27
N ASN A 158 24.67 1.99 -25.85
CA ASN A 158 23.82 0.78 -25.87
C ASN A 158 24.41 -0.40 -25.06
N ARG A 159 25.15 -0.15 -23.97
CA ARG A 159 25.70 -1.22 -23.13
C ARG A 159 24.62 -2.10 -22.50
N ILE A 160 23.43 -1.55 -22.33
CA ILE A 160 22.25 -2.25 -21.83
C ILE A 160 21.07 -2.00 -22.77
N SER A 161 20.15 -2.96 -22.84
CA SER A 161 18.90 -2.79 -23.57
C SER A 161 18.00 -1.77 -22.86
N LYS A 162 16.99 -1.26 -23.57
CA LYS A 162 15.97 -0.38 -22.99
C LYS A 162 15.17 -1.07 -21.88
N GLU A 163 14.94 -2.38 -22.03
CA GLU A 163 14.27 -3.20 -21.01
C GLU A 163 15.12 -3.29 -19.74
N GLU A 164 16.42 -3.55 -19.87
CA GLU A 164 17.35 -3.60 -18.74
C GLU A 164 17.47 -2.23 -18.06
N TYR A 165 17.50 -1.15 -18.84
CA TYR A 165 17.48 0.22 -18.30
C TYR A 165 16.21 0.49 -17.47
N TRP A 166 15.04 0.17 -18.01
CA TRP A 166 13.77 0.30 -17.30
C TRP A 166 13.70 -0.57 -16.04
N PHE A 167 14.19 -1.81 -16.12
CA PHE A 167 14.29 -2.70 -14.99
C PHE A 167 15.11 -2.08 -13.85
N ARG A 168 16.27 -1.50 -14.16
CA ARG A 168 17.13 -0.81 -13.19
C ARG A 168 16.47 0.43 -12.58
N MET A 169 15.85 1.29 -13.40
CA MET A 169 15.16 2.48 -12.88
C MET A 169 14.05 2.11 -11.88
N VAL A 170 13.27 1.07 -12.19
CA VAL A 170 12.23 0.59 -11.29
C VAL A 170 12.84 0.07 -9.98
N ASN A 171 13.89 -0.76 -10.05
CA ASN A 171 14.58 -1.25 -8.84
C ASN A 171 15.13 -0.12 -7.97
N ILE A 172 15.85 0.83 -8.56
CA ILE A 172 16.37 2.00 -7.84
C ILE A 172 15.23 2.75 -7.15
N SER A 173 14.11 2.93 -7.84
CA SER A 173 12.94 3.60 -7.27
C SER A 173 12.34 2.83 -6.10
N MET A 174 12.26 1.50 -6.18
CA MET A 174 11.77 0.67 -5.07
C MET A 174 12.65 0.84 -3.82
N GLU A 175 13.97 0.73 -3.98
CA GLU A 175 14.93 0.83 -2.87
C GLU A 175 14.90 2.21 -2.21
N GLU A 176 14.90 3.27 -3.01
CA GLU A 176 14.90 4.65 -2.50
C GLU A 176 13.60 5.00 -1.77
N ILE A 177 12.46 4.53 -2.28
CA ILE A 177 11.16 4.76 -1.64
C ILE A 177 11.01 3.93 -0.36
N GLU A 178 11.54 2.71 -0.31
CA GLU A 178 11.54 1.89 0.90
C GLU A 178 12.34 2.58 2.03
N ARG A 179 13.54 3.09 1.72
CA ARG A 179 14.35 3.89 2.67
C ARG A 179 13.60 5.14 3.14
N LEU A 180 12.99 5.88 2.22
CA LEU A 180 12.19 7.06 2.54
C LEU A 180 10.99 6.71 3.44
N CYS A 181 10.36 5.56 3.21
CA CYS A 181 9.22 5.09 4.00
C CYS A 181 9.59 4.86 5.47
N ASP A 182 10.77 4.31 5.74
CA ASP A 182 11.27 4.14 7.11
C ASP A 182 11.47 5.51 7.79
N GLU A 183 12.07 6.47 7.11
CA GLU A 183 12.25 7.83 7.62
C GLU A 183 10.91 8.54 7.90
N VAL A 184 9.94 8.41 6.98
CA VAL A 184 8.58 8.94 7.16
C VAL A 184 7.93 8.32 8.40
N ASN A 185 8.06 7.02 8.60
CA ASN A 185 7.50 6.33 9.77
C ASN A 185 8.17 6.75 11.08
N VAL A 186 9.47 7.04 11.08
CA VAL A 186 10.16 7.64 12.23
C VAL A 186 9.59 9.03 12.53
N SER A 187 9.42 9.88 11.51
CA SER A 187 8.85 11.22 11.68
C SER A 187 7.41 11.16 12.21
N LEU A 188 6.58 10.25 11.68
CA LEU A 188 5.20 10.06 12.14
C LEU A 188 5.13 9.61 13.59
N ARG A 189 6.02 8.69 14.00
CA ARG A 189 6.09 8.22 15.38
C ARG A 189 6.50 9.35 16.33
N ASN A 190 7.47 10.17 15.94
CA ASN A 190 7.93 11.30 16.74
C ASN A 190 6.85 12.38 16.89
N ASP A 191 6.07 12.64 15.84
CA ASP A 191 4.98 13.63 15.85
C ASP A 191 3.74 13.14 16.63
N ASN A 192 3.33 11.89 16.43
CA ASN A 192 2.08 11.36 17.03
C ASN A 192 2.29 10.66 18.39
N GLY A 193 3.53 10.42 18.81
CA GLY A 193 3.87 9.68 20.03
C GLY A 193 3.51 8.18 20.00
N THR A 194 2.93 7.68 18.92
CA THR A 194 2.52 6.29 18.76
C THR A 194 2.85 5.77 17.36
N SER A 195 2.80 4.45 17.18
CA SER A 195 3.03 3.80 15.89
C SER A 195 1.74 3.30 15.24
N TYR A 196 0.57 3.85 15.59
CA TYR A 196 -0.69 3.47 14.96
C TYR A 196 -0.78 3.99 13.52
N LEU A 197 -0.28 5.22 13.30
CA LEU A 197 -0.17 5.78 11.97
C LEU A 197 1.19 5.40 11.36
N LYS A 198 1.14 4.69 10.24
CA LYS A 198 2.31 4.30 9.46
C LYS A 198 1.97 4.43 7.98
N MET A 199 2.95 4.83 7.20
CA MET A 199 2.93 4.65 5.75
C MET A 199 3.64 3.35 5.38
N THR A 200 3.17 2.75 4.29
CA THR A 200 3.78 1.56 3.70
C THR A 200 4.07 1.85 2.25
N TYR A 201 5.22 1.41 1.77
CA TYR A 201 5.46 1.28 0.34
C TYR A 201 4.42 0.32 -0.25
N GLU A 202 3.76 0.74 -1.34
CA GLU A 202 2.74 -0.07 -2.03
C GLU A 202 3.26 -0.60 -3.37
N GLU A 203 3.70 0.30 -4.25
CA GLU A 203 4.14 -0.03 -5.60
C GLU A 203 4.91 1.12 -6.26
N VAL A 204 5.69 0.78 -7.28
CA VAL A 204 6.16 1.70 -8.33
C VAL A 204 5.27 1.50 -9.55
N LEU A 205 4.60 2.55 -10.02
CA LEU A 205 3.87 2.56 -11.29
C LEU A 205 4.78 3.06 -12.42
N PHE A 206 5.18 2.17 -13.33
CA PHE A 206 6.00 2.55 -14.47
C PHE A 206 5.82 1.57 -15.66
N PRO A 207 5.64 2.04 -16.91
CA PRO A 207 5.25 3.41 -17.26
C PRO A 207 3.87 3.75 -16.68
N VAL A 208 3.59 5.03 -16.50
CA VAL A 208 2.34 5.51 -15.90
C VAL A 208 1.84 6.77 -16.61
N VAL A 209 0.52 6.88 -16.74
CA VAL A 209 -0.17 8.04 -17.28
C VAL A 209 -1.21 8.50 -16.28
N PHE A 210 -1.14 9.78 -15.90
CA PHE A 210 -2.15 10.44 -15.08
C PHE A 210 -3.01 11.34 -15.97
N THR A 211 -4.33 11.09 -16.01
CA THR A 211 -5.27 11.87 -16.83
C THR A 211 -6.17 12.79 -15.98
N GLY A 212 -6.20 12.58 -14.66
CA GLY A 212 -6.91 13.46 -13.73
C GLY A 212 -6.96 12.89 -12.32
N LYS A 213 -7.70 13.57 -11.44
CA LYS A 213 -7.96 13.05 -10.08
C LYS A 213 -8.67 11.71 -10.18
N LYS A 214 -8.12 10.70 -9.49
CA LYS A 214 -8.62 9.31 -9.48
C LYS A 214 -8.68 8.68 -10.88
N LYS A 215 -7.87 9.17 -11.83
CA LYS A 215 -7.81 8.67 -13.20
C LYS A 215 -6.35 8.55 -13.63
N TYR A 216 -5.81 7.35 -13.50
CA TYR A 216 -4.45 7.03 -13.90
C TYR A 216 -4.36 5.55 -14.23
N TYR A 217 -3.45 5.19 -15.11
CA TYR A 217 -3.20 3.79 -15.48
C TYR A 217 -1.70 3.59 -15.73
N GLY A 218 -1.23 2.36 -15.53
CA GLY A 218 0.19 2.03 -15.66
C GLY A 218 0.47 0.58 -15.34
N ILE A 219 1.75 0.20 -15.34
CA ILE A 219 2.17 -1.13 -14.91
C ILE A 219 2.65 -1.03 -13.46
N SER A 220 2.02 -1.81 -12.58
CA SER A 220 2.38 -1.89 -11.16
C SER A 220 3.54 -2.84 -10.95
N HIS A 221 4.55 -2.38 -10.22
CA HIS A 221 5.66 -3.18 -9.74
C HIS A 221 5.68 -3.13 -8.22
N ARG A 222 5.54 -4.29 -7.57
CA ARG A 222 5.38 -4.36 -6.11
C ARG A 222 6.65 -4.88 -5.43
N ARG A 223 7.06 -6.10 -5.76
CA ARG A 223 8.21 -6.78 -5.13
C ARG A 223 9.48 -6.71 -5.95
N GLN A 224 9.29 -6.82 -7.25
CA GLN A 224 10.34 -6.79 -8.26
C GLN A 224 9.75 -6.11 -9.49
N PRO A 225 10.59 -5.54 -10.37
CA PRO A 225 10.15 -5.09 -11.66
C PRO A 225 9.56 -6.28 -12.43
N ASN A 226 8.35 -6.08 -12.91
CA ASN A 226 7.63 -7.06 -13.70
C ASN A 226 6.80 -6.31 -14.73
N PHE A 227 7.29 -6.29 -15.97
CA PHE A 227 6.66 -5.59 -17.10
C PHE A 227 5.56 -6.42 -17.77
N ASP A 228 5.42 -7.70 -17.41
CA ASP A 228 4.35 -8.58 -17.89
C ASP A 228 3.07 -8.48 -17.04
N ASN A 229 3.09 -7.63 -16.01
CA ASN A 229 1.93 -7.39 -15.16
C ASN A 229 0.78 -6.78 -15.97
N LYS A 230 -0.45 -7.16 -15.59
CA LYS A 230 -1.66 -6.55 -16.15
C LYS A 230 -1.66 -5.05 -15.91
N LEU A 231 -2.22 -4.32 -16.86
CA LEU A 231 -2.41 -2.87 -16.74
C LEU A 231 -3.26 -2.57 -15.50
N PHE A 232 -2.72 -1.74 -14.62
CA PHE A 232 -3.45 -1.09 -13.54
C PHE A 232 -4.30 0.03 -14.16
N ILE A 233 -5.59 0.05 -13.87
CA ILE A 233 -6.59 1.01 -14.40
C ILE A 233 -7.45 1.51 -13.24
#